data_AF-G1N2Q7-F1
#
_entry.id   AF-G1N2Q7-F1
#
_cell.length_a   1.000
_cell.length_b   1.000
_cell.length_c   1.000
_cell.angle_alpha   90.00
_cell.angle_beta   90.00
_cell.angle_gamma   90.00
#
_symmetry.space_group_name_H-M   'P 1'
#
loop_
_entity.id
_entity.type
_entity.pdbx_description
1 polymer ?
#
loop_
_entity_poly.entity_id
_entity_poly.type
_entity_poly.pdbx_seq_one_letter_code
_entity_poly.pdbx_strand_id
1 'polypeptide(L)'
;MYLLVLLLCMFFMFFSFVFSSSRILCIAYEVLQGLQYMNKHGMVHRALSPRNILLDRKGHVKLAKFGLYHMTAQGVDVDFPIGYPSYLAPEVIAQGIVKPRDHTQCEKPLPSGPKSDLWSLGIILFELCVGRKLFQALEIAERLKFVITLGYVDDIVTVLAEEHGCLDIIKDLSENVVTLLKKCLTFQPSMRPTPEELMRDCLFSEVSLAYPPFLKPAGLFSSSPRCADLTLPEDISQLCKDEDNDYLAERSIEEVYYLWCLAGGDLEKELVNKEIIRSKPPVCTLPNFVLEDGESFGQGRDRSSLLDDTTVTLSLCQLRNRLKDVGGEAFYPLLEDDQSTLPHSNSSSELSAAANLPLIIRERDTEYQLNRIVLFDRLLKAYPYKKNQIWKEARVDIPPLLRGMTWAALLGVEGAIQAKYDAIDKDTPIPTDRQIEVDIPRCHQYDELLSSPEGHAKFRRVLKAWVVSHPDLVYWQGLDSLCAPFLYLNFNNEALAYACMSAFIPKYLYNFFLKDNSHVIQEYLTVFSQMIAFHDPELSNHLNEIGFIPDVSAEHSYKYCSKYKKEKLGHREGYNEKNKTRPSLWGPTFIYCN
;
A
#
# COMPACT_ATOMS: atom_id res chain seq x y z
N MET A 1 35.24 -15.83 -2.92
CA MET A 1 34.28 -14.70 -2.82
C MET A 1 33.32 -14.83 -1.64
N TYR A 2 32.57 -15.93 -1.47
CA TYR A 2 31.67 -16.11 -0.32
C TYR A 2 32.38 -16.07 1.05
N LEU A 3 33.59 -16.61 1.15
CA LEU A 3 34.40 -16.50 2.36
C LEU A 3 34.87 -15.05 2.63
N LEU A 4 35.05 -14.24 1.57
CA LEU A 4 35.46 -12.83 1.68
C LEU A 4 34.28 -11.94 2.10
N VAL A 5 33.05 -12.26 1.64
CA VAL A 5 31.81 -11.58 2.05
C VAL A 5 31.44 -11.96 3.48
N LEU A 6 31.61 -13.22 3.88
CA LEU A 6 31.48 -13.64 5.28
C LEU A 6 32.58 -13.05 6.17
N LEU A 7 33.83 -12.96 5.69
CA LEU A 7 34.90 -12.27 6.39
C LEU A 7 34.64 -10.76 6.48
N LEU A 8 34.02 -10.12 5.49
CA LEU A 8 33.60 -8.71 5.53
C LEU A 8 32.40 -8.49 6.46
N CYS A 9 31.40 -9.37 6.47
CA CYS A 9 30.29 -9.32 7.42
C CYS A 9 30.76 -9.60 8.86
N MET A 10 31.72 -10.51 9.05
CA MET A 10 32.38 -10.71 10.34
C MET A 10 33.31 -9.54 10.70
N PHE A 11 33.97 -8.91 9.72
CA PHE A 11 34.78 -7.69 9.91
C PHE A 11 33.91 -6.51 10.39
N PHE A 12 32.69 -6.37 9.86
CA PHE A 12 31.72 -5.35 10.27
C PHE A 12 31.09 -5.61 11.64
N MET A 13 31.05 -6.86 12.10
CA MET A 13 30.54 -7.21 13.44
C MET A 13 31.56 -6.98 14.57
N PHE A 14 32.86 -6.84 14.28
CA PHE A 14 33.91 -6.82 15.30
C PHE A 14 34.66 -5.49 15.46
N PHE A 15 34.54 -4.54 14.53
CA PHE A 15 35.07 -3.19 14.73
C PHE A 15 33.97 -2.25 15.24
N SER A 16 34.13 -1.72 16.45
CA SER A 16 33.41 -0.53 16.92
C SER A 16 33.73 0.64 16.00
N PHE A 17 32.93 0.81 14.94
CA PHE A 17 33.02 1.98 14.08
C PHE A 17 32.43 3.16 14.84
N VAL A 18 33.29 4.01 15.39
CA VAL A 18 32.86 5.31 15.93
C VAL A 18 32.55 6.19 14.71
N PHE A 19 31.29 6.58 14.56
CA PHE A 19 30.89 7.49 13.49
C PHE A 19 31.45 8.89 13.77
N SER A 20 31.84 9.62 12.71
CA SER A 20 32.22 11.02 12.86
C SER A 20 31.05 11.85 13.37
N SER A 21 31.33 12.93 14.11
CA SER A 21 30.29 13.80 14.66
C SER A 21 29.34 14.34 13.58
N SER A 22 29.87 14.72 12.41
CA SER A 22 29.07 15.16 11.26
C SER A 22 28.12 14.07 10.78
N ARG A 23 28.58 12.81 10.72
CA ARG A 23 27.75 11.69 10.27
C ARG A 23 26.65 11.35 11.27
N ILE A 24 26.93 11.46 12.57
CA ILE A 24 25.93 11.31 13.64
C ILE A 24 24.83 12.37 13.49
N LEU A 25 25.21 13.62 13.23
CA LEU A 25 24.25 14.70 12.98
C LEU A 25 23.42 14.45 11.71
N CYS A 26 24.02 13.99 10.60
CA CYS A 26 23.25 13.62 9.40
C CYS A 26 22.24 12.50 9.68
N ILE A 27 22.66 11.43 10.36
CA ILE A 27 21.77 10.31 10.72
C ILE A 27 20.63 10.82 11.61
N ALA A 28 20.94 11.61 12.64
CA ALA A 28 19.94 12.19 13.53
C ALA A 28 18.93 13.04 12.75
N TYR A 29 19.41 13.89 11.84
CA TYR A 29 18.57 14.77 11.02
C TYR A 29 17.61 13.98 10.13
N GLU A 30 18.10 12.97 9.41
CA GLU A 30 17.25 12.14 8.54
C GLU A 30 16.24 11.29 9.35
N VAL A 31 16.63 10.78 10.53
CA VAL A 31 15.68 10.11 11.44
C VAL A 31 14.58 11.09 11.89
N LEU A 32 14.96 12.30 12.30
CA LEU A 32 14.01 13.32 12.75
C LEU A 32 13.05 13.73 11.62
N GLN A 33 13.52 13.82 10.36
CA GLN A 33 12.65 14.04 9.20
C GLN A 33 11.59 12.93 9.07
N GLY A 34 12.00 11.67 9.20
CA GLY A 34 11.09 10.52 9.19
C GLY A 34 10.07 10.56 10.33
N LEU A 35 10.53 10.86 11.55
CA LEU A 35 9.66 10.99 12.73
C LEU A 35 8.66 12.16 12.57
N GLN A 36 9.12 13.33 12.12
CA GLN A 36 8.27 14.48 11.85
C GLN A 36 7.18 14.14 10.82
N TYR A 37 7.56 13.45 9.73
CA TYR A 37 6.61 13.04 8.71
C TYR A 37 5.51 12.13 9.30
N MET A 38 5.89 11.14 10.11
CA MET A 38 4.93 10.28 10.79
C MET A 38 4.00 11.07 11.72
N ASN A 39 4.55 12.00 12.51
CA ASN A 39 3.75 12.79 13.44
C ASN A 39 2.72 13.68 12.72
N LYS A 40 3.08 14.26 11.58
CA LYS A 40 2.14 15.02 10.73
C LYS A 40 0.98 14.17 10.21
N HIS A 41 1.13 12.86 10.17
CA HIS A 41 0.10 11.89 9.79
C HIS A 41 -0.54 11.19 11.00
N GLY A 42 -0.37 11.74 12.22
CA GLY A 42 -0.95 11.18 13.43
C GLY A 42 -0.33 9.84 13.88
N MET A 43 0.87 9.52 13.38
CA MET A 43 1.60 8.30 13.73
C MET A 43 2.84 8.59 14.58
N VAL A 44 3.25 7.58 15.34
CA VAL A 44 4.47 7.55 16.15
C VAL A 44 5.16 6.21 15.93
N HIS A 45 6.48 6.15 16.05
CA HIS A 45 7.20 4.91 15.79
C HIS A 45 7.05 3.89 16.93
N ARG A 46 7.27 4.32 18.18
CA ARG A 46 7.11 3.54 19.44
C ARG A 46 7.90 2.25 19.56
N ALA A 47 8.74 1.94 18.59
CA ALA A 47 9.57 0.73 18.54
C ALA A 47 10.91 1.05 17.85
N LEU A 48 11.41 2.28 18.04
CA LEU A 48 12.68 2.69 17.44
C LEU A 48 13.83 1.90 18.08
N SER A 49 14.73 1.37 17.24
CA SER A 49 15.96 0.69 17.64
C SER A 49 16.98 0.79 16.50
N PRO A 50 18.27 0.49 16.73
CA PRO A 50 19.26 0.51 15.66
C PRO A 50 18.93 -0.44 14.51
N ARG A 51 18.17 -1.52 14.76
CA ARG A 51 17.74 -2.47 13.72
C ARG A 51 16.62 -1.91 12.82
N ASN A 52 15.93 -0.87 13.27
CA ASN A 52 14.78 -0.27 12.61
C ASN A 52 15.15 1.05 11.90
N ILE A 53 16.42 1.44 11.96
CA ILE A 53 17.02 2.56 11.22
C ILE A 53 17.92 1.95 10.15
N LEU A 54 17.37 1.80 8.95
CA LEU A 54 18.08 1.18 7.82
C LEU A 54 18.93 2.23 7.10
N LEU A 55 20.05 1.80 6.53
CA LEU A 55 20.90 2.62 5.66
C LEU A 55 20.87 2.06 4.24
N ASP A 56 20.66 2.91 3.25
CA ASP A 56 20.79 2.53 1.84
C ASP A 56 22.26 2.57 1.36
N ARG A 57 22.49 2.21 0.09
CA ARG A 57 23.84 2.17 -0.51
C ARG A 57 24.55 3.53 -0.55
N LYS A 58 23.79 4.62 -0.50
CA LYS A 58 24.31 6.00 -0.46
C LYS A 58 24.47 6.50 0.98
N GLY A 59 24.08 5.70 1.97
CA GLY A 59 24.12 6.03 3.37
C GLY A 59 22.94 6.90 3.83
N HIS A 60 21.82 6.94 3.12
CA HIS A 60 20.61 7.60 3.62
C HIS A 60 19.80 6.67 4.52
N VAL A 61 19.16 7.27 5.52
CA VAL A 61 18.33 6.62 6.52
C VAL A 61 16.93 6.32 5.96
N LYS A 62 16.44 5.12 6.27
CA LYS A 62 15.02 4.73 6.10
C LYS A 62 14.52 4.10 7.40
N LEU A 63 13.41 4.62 7.93
CA LEU A 63 12.76 4.04 9.11
C LEU A 63 11.92 2.82 8.70
N ALA A 64 11.96 1.77 9.52
CA ALA A 64 11.23 0.53 9.29
C ALA A 64 10.48 0.08 10.55
N LYS A 65 9.49 -0.83 10.39
CA LYS A 65 8.76 -1.46 11.52
C LYS A 65 8.03 -0.47 12.46
N PHE A 66 7.52 0.65 11.94
CA PHE A 66 6.73 1.64 12.71
C PHE A 66 5.25 1.23 12.94
N GLY A 67 4.77 0.15 12.29
CA GLY A 67 3.36 -0.27 12.36
C GLY A 67 2.95 -1.01 13.64
N LEU A 68 3.90 -1.60 14.37
CA LEU A 68 3.64 -2.53 15.49
C LEU A 68 2.72 -1.94 16.58
N TYR A 69 2.95 -0.68 16.95
CA TYR A 69 2.15 0.00 17.97
C TYR A 69 0.70 0.19 17.52
N HIS A 70 0.48 0.51 16.24
CA HIS A 70 -0.84 0.73 15.70
C HIS A 70 -1.61 -0.58 15.44
N MET A 71 -0.89 -1.65 15.10
CA MET A 71 -1.48 -2.99 14.90
C MET A 71 -1.99 -3.65 16.19
N THR A 72 -1.53 -3.19 17.36
CA THR A 72 -1.93 -3.71 18.68
C THR A 72 -2.91 -2.79 19.39
N ALA A 73 -3.78 -2.12 18.62
CA ALA A 73 -4.74 -1.13 19.10
C ALA A 73 -4.09 -0.09 20.03
N GLN A 74 -2.95 0.49 19.62
CA GLN A 74 -2.19 1.47 20.41
C GLN A 74 -1.63 0.89 21.72
N GLY A 75 -1.29 -0.40 21.71
CA GLY A 75 -0.73 -1.13 22.85
C GLY A 75 -1.77 -1.74 23.80
N VAL A 76 -3.07 -1.64 23.51
CA VAL A 76 -4.16 -2.24 24.32
C VAL A 76 -4.13 -3.77 24.24
N ASP A 77 -3.76 -4.32 23.09
CA ASP A 77 -3.81 -5.77 22.85
C ASP A 77 -2.59 -6.54 23.42
N VAL A 78 -1.72 -5.87 24.18
CA VAL A 78 -0.48 -6.47 24.71
C VAL A 78 -0.33 -6.27 26.22
N ASP A 79 0.22 -7.30 26.87
CA ASP A 79 0.50 -7.29 28.32
C ASP A 79 1.75 -6.48 28.69
N PHE A 80 2.50 -5.90 27.74
CA PHE A 80 3.69 -5.10 27.99
C PHE A 80 3.77 -3.92 27.02
N PRO A 81 4.36 -2.77 27.43
CA PRO A 81 4.58 -1.65 26.54
C PRO A 81 5.31 -2.07 25.25
N ILE A 82 4.73 -1.73 24.10
CA ILE A 82 5.37 -1.96 22.80
C ILE A 82 6.69 -1.20 22.72
N GLY A 83 7.73 -1.91 22.28
CA GLY A 83 9.07 -1.38 22.06
C GLY A 83 10.15 -2.28 22.63
N TYR A 84 11.38 -1.79 22.64
CA TYR A 84 12.55 -2.52 23.12
C TYR A 84 12.98 -1.94 24.47
N PRO A 85 13.05 -2.72 25.57
CA PRO A 85 13.26 -2.21 26.92
C PRO A 85 14.43 -1.24 27.08
N SER A 86 15.55 -1.46 26.38
CA SER A 86 16.73 -0.59 26.41
C SER A 86 16.49 0.82 25.86
N TYR A 87 15.46 1.02 25.04
CA TYR A 87 15.19 2.27 24.33
C TYR A 87 13.85 2.90 24.74
N LEU A 88 13.10 2.27 25.66
CA LEU A 88 11.82 2.80 26.12
C LEU A 88 12.03 4.10 26.91
N ALA A 89 11.18 5.09 26.62
CA ALA A 89 11.19 6.34 27.36
C ALA A 89 10.63 6.17 28.78
N PRO A 90 11.11 6.93 29.78
CA PRO A 90 10.71 6.78 31.18
C PRO A 90 9.20 6.86 31.36
N GLU A 91 8.55 7.75 30.64
CA GLU A 91 7.10 7.92 30.71
C GLU A 91 6.31 6.73 30.13
N VAL A 92 6.91 5.97 29.21
CA VAL A 92 6.33 4.74 28.66
C VAL A 92 6.42 3.59 29.65
N ILE A 93 7.55 3.52 30.35
CA ILE A 93 7.77 2.54 31.43
C ILE A 93 6.81 2.84 32.58
N ALA A 94 6.67 4.11 32.97
CA ALA A 94 5.84 4.55 34.09
C ALA A 94 4.32 4.40 33.82
N GLN A 95 3.87 4.54 32.57
CA GLN A 95 2.46 4.32 32.19
C GLN A 95 2.01 2.86 32.41
N GLY A 96 2.93 1.89 32.39
CA GLY A 96 2.62 0.49 32.63
C GLY A 96 1.63 -0.10 31.62
N ILE A 97 0.81 -1.07 32.07
CA ILE A 97 -0.23 -1.71 31.28
C ILE A 97 -1.56 -1.00 31.53
N VAL A 98 -2.07 -0.25 30.55
CA VAL A 98 -3.44 0.29 30.61
C VAL A 98 -4.40 -0.78 30.08
N LYS A 99 -4.93 -1.63 30.98
CA LYS A 99 -6.12 -2.43 30.66
C LYS A 99 -7.33 -1.52 30.89
N PRO A 100 -8.16 -1.20 29.88
CA PRO A 100 -9.41 -0.49 30.13
C PRO A 100 -10.28 -1.38 31.00
N ARG A 101 -10.35 -1.05 32.30
CA ARG A 101 -11.41 -1.55 33.16
C ARG A 101 -12.57 -0.59 32.95
N ASP A 102 -13.65 -1.15 32.39
CA ASP A 102 -14.92 -0.53 32.09
C ASP A 102 -15.02 0.30 30.81
N HIS A 103 -16.12 0.06 30.09
CA HIS A 103 -16.54 0.70 28.84
C HIS A 103 -16.92 2.18 28.99
N THR A 104 -16.22 2.93 29.84
CA THR A 104 -16.31 4.39 29.83
C THR A 104 -15.34 4.89 28.76
N GLN A 105 -15.86 5.65 27.81
CA GLN A 105 -15.07 6.45 26.87
C GLN A 105 -14.26 7.47 27.68
N CYS A 106 -13.17 7.02 28.30
CA CYS A 106 -12.23 7.88 28.98
C CYS A 106 -11.39 8.55 27.90
N GLU A 107 -11.41 9.88 27.88
CA GLU A 107 -10.67 10.73 26.96
C GLU A 107 -9.28 10.15 26.71
N LYS A 108 -8.97 9.84 25.45
CA LYS A 108 -7.68 9.26 25.02
C LYS A 108 -6.56 10.02 25.75
N PRO A 109 -5.84 9.42 26.71
CA PRO A 109 -4.71 10.10 27.30
C PRO A 109 -3.74 10.36 26.15
N LEU A 110 -3.47 11.64 25.86
CA LEU A 110 -2.51 12.02 24.83
C LEU A 110 -1.21 11.27 25.14
N PRO A 111 -0.75 10.33 24.29
CA PRO A 111 0.54 9.75 24.54
C PRO A 111 1.55 10.89 24.40
N SER A 112 2.55 10.94 25.28
CA SER A 112 3.76 11.75 25.03
C SER A 112 4.41 11.42 23.67
N GLY A 113 3.99 10.31 23.04
CA GLY A 113 3.82 10.16 21.60
C GLY A 113 5.10 10.47 20.82
N PRO A 114 5.13 11.54 20.02
CA PRO A 114 6.30 11.99 19.27
C PRO A 114 7.59 12.10 20.10
N LYS A 115 7.46 12.55 21.35
CA LYS A 115 8.59 12.83 22.23
C LYS A 115 9.19 11.55 22.81
N SER A 116 8.41 10.47 22.92
CA SER A 116 8.97 9.17 23.31
C SER A 116 9.96 8.65 22.27
N ASP A 117 9.70 8.87 20.98
CA ASP A 117 10.61 8.47 19.90
C ASP A 117 11.94 9.24 19.96
N LEU A 118 11.94 10.49 20.45
CA LEU A 118 13.17 11.27 20.69
C LEU A 118 14.04 10.67 21.79
N TRP A 119 13.43 10.15 22.86
CA TRP A 119 14.21 9.47 23.90
C TRP A 119 14.89 8.24 23.33
N SER A 120 14.14 7.40 22.61
CA SER A 120 14.68 6.22 21.95
C SER A 120 15.82 6.60 21.00
N LEU A 121 15.64 7.67 20.20
CA LEU A 121 16.70 8.21 19.35
C LEU A 121 17.92 8.67 20.17
N GLY A 122 17.73 9.33 21.31
CA GLY A 122 18.82 9.76 22.19
C GLY A 122 19.69 8.60 22.66
N ILE A 123 19.09 7.49 23.09
CA ILE A 123 19.82 6.28 23.48
C ILE A 123 20.57 5.68 22.29
N ILE A 124 19.93 5.62 21.10
CA ILE A 124 20.55 5.11 19.87
C ILE A 124 21.75 5.97 19.45
N LEU A 125 21.61 7.29 19.47
CA LEU A 125 22.69 8.22 19.13
C LEU A 125 23.83 8.10 20.14
N PHE A 126 23.52 7.91 21.42
CA PHE A 126 24.54 7.66 22.44
C PHE A 126 25.32 6.37 22.10
N GLU A 127 24.63 5.27 21.82
CA GLU A 127 25.25 4.00 21.37
C GLU A 127 26.15 4.18 20.13
N LEU A 128 25.71 4.98 19.16
CA LEU A 128 26.48 5.30 17.96
C LEU A 128 27.73 6.13 18.26
N CYS A 129 27.68 7.05 19.23
CA CYS A 129 28.83 7.84 19.67
C CYS A 129 29.89 6.95 20.34
N VAL A 130 29.46 5.99 21.17
CA VAL A 130 30.38 5.15 21.96
C VAL A 130 30.77 3.84 21.27
N GLY A 131 30.11 3.49 20.17
CA GLY A 131 30.40 2.29 19.38
C GLY A 131 30.07 0.97 20.07
N ARG A 132 29.18 0.98 21.07
CA ARG A 132 28.76 -0.19 21.85
C ARG A 132 27.32 -0.05 22.33
N LYS A 133 26.67 -1.19 22.60
CA LYS A 133 25.29 -1.22 23.12
C LYS A 133 25.25 -0.93 24.61
N LEU A 134 24.30 -0.11 25.02
CA LEU A 134 24.02 0.17 26.42
C LEU A 134 23.18 -0.95 27.02
N PHE A 135 23.29 -1.12 28.34
CA PHE A 135 22.45 -2.04 29.12
C PHE A 135 22.53 -3.53 28.76
N GLN A 136 23.41 -3.94 27.85
CA GLN A 136 23.44 -5.32 27.34
C GLN A 136 23.72 -6.36 28.43
N ALA A 137 24.50 -5.99 29.44
CA ALA A 137 24.86 -6.83 30.58
C ALA A 137 23.79 -6.89 31.69
N LEU A 138 22.77 -6.02 31.64
CA LEU A 138 21.74 -5.91 32.68
C LEU A 138 20.52 -6.78 32.34
N GLU A 139 19.84 -7.31 33.35
CA GLU A 139 18.53 -7.93 33.17
C GLU A 139 17.44 -6.88 32.92
N ILE A 140 16.33 -7.27 32.27
CA ILE A 140 15.27 -6.33 31.85
C ILE A 140 14.78 -5.46 33.02
N ALA A 141 14.51 -6.05 34.19
CA ALA A 141 14.05 -5.32 35.36
C ALA A 141 15.07 -4.26 35.82
N GLU A 142 16.36 -4.57 35.77
CA GLU A 142 17.45 -3.66 36.11
C GLU A 142 17.56 -2.52 35.10
N ARG A 143 17.39 -2.80 33.80
CA ARG A 143 17.36 -1.76 32.76
C ARG A 143 16.25 -0.75 32.99
N LEU A 144 15.04 -1.25 33.23
CA LEU A 144 13.87 -0.41 33.46
C LEU A 144 14.04 0.41 34.74
N LYS A 145 14.53 -0.22 35.81
CA LYS A 145 14.85 0.47 37.08
C LYS A 145 15.88 1.57 36.86
N PHE A 146 16.95 1.28 36.13
CA PHE A 146 18.00 2.27 35.81
C PHE A 146 17.42 3.48 35.08
N VAL A 147 16.63 3.25 34.02
CA VAL A 147 15.99 4.33 33.26
C VAL A 147 15.08 5.20 34.12
N ILE A 148 14.32 4.60 35.04
CA ILE A 148 13.47 5.36 35.97
C ILE A 148 14.32 6.15 36.97
N THR A 149 15.44 5.60 37.46
CA THR A 149 16.32 6.30 38.39
C THR A 149 17.03 7.52 37.78
N LEU A 150 17.12 7.60 36.45
CA LEU A 150 17.59 8.81 35.76
C LEU A 150 16.70 10.03 36.02
N GLY A 151 15.50 9.88 36.59
CA GLY A 151 14.65 10.99 37.00
C GLY A 151 15.17 11.76 38.21
N TYR A 152 16.14 11.21 38.94
CA TYR A 152 16.75 11.83 40.13
C TYR A 152 18.11 12.49 39.84
N VAL A 153 18.53 12.55 38.58
CA VAL A 153 19.82 13.12 38.18
C VAL A 153 19.64 14.32 37.27
N ASP A 154 20.53 15.31 37.40
CA ASP A 154 20.48 16.54 36.60
C ASP A 154 21.12 16.37 35.21
N ASP A 155 22.24 15.64 35.12
CA ASP A 155 22.95 15.38 33.85
C ASP A 155 22.91 13.89 33.48
N ILE A 156 21.85 13.49 32.80
CA ILE A 156 21.61 12.11 32.35
C ILE A 156 22.73 11.62 31.43
N VAL A 157 23.28 12.47 30.56
CA VAL A 157 24.32 12.06 29.60
C VAL A 157 25.60 11.69 30.35
N THR A 158 25.98 12.50 31.35
CA THR A 158 27.17 12.25 32.18
C THR A 158 27.01 10.99 33.03
N VAL A 159 25.87 10.82 33.73
CA VAL A 159 25.60 9.62 34.54
C VAL A 159 25.57 8.36 33.67
N LEU A 160 24.93 8.42 32.49
CA LEU A 160 24.89 7.30 31.56
C LEU A 160 26.30 6.93 31.07
N ALA A 161 27.18 7.92 30.87
CA ALA A 161 28.55 7.73 30.45
C ALA A 161 29.42 7.12 31.56
N GLU A 162 29.25 7.55 32.81
CA GLU A 162 29.98 7.02 33.98
C GLU A 162 29.62 5.55 34.23
N GLU A 163 28.32 5.25 34.29
CA GLU A 163 27.80 3.90 34.56
C GLU A 163 28.22 2.86 33.52
N HIS A 164 28.46 3.30 32.28
CA HIS A 164 28.98 2.42 31.24
C HIS A 164 30.50 2.51 31.07
N GLY A 165 31.19 3.47 31.71
CA GLY A 165 32.63 3.68 31.56
C GLY A 165 33.04 4.23 30.19
N CYS A 166 32.31 5.22 29.65
CA CYS A 166 32.62 5.94 28.41
C CYS A 166 32.67 7.47 28.60
N LEU A 167 32.92 7.95 29.82
CA LEU A 167 32.98 9.38 30.11
C LEU A 167 34.03 10.11 29.23
N ASP A 168 35.18 9.48 28.99
CA ASP A 168 36.25 10.06 28.16
C ASP A 168 35.80 10.24 26.71
N ILE A 169 35.09 9.24 26.15
CA ILE A 169 34.56 9.32 24.78
C ILE A 169 33.57 10.48 24.66
N ILE A 170 32.66 10.64 25.63
CA ILE A 170 31.66 11.71 25.60
C ILE A 170 32.31 13.09 25.72
N LYS A 171 33.39 13.23 26.48
CA LYS A 171 34.15 14.49 26.61
C LYS A 171 34.85 14.90 25.31
N ASP A 172 35.24 13.93 24.49
CA ASP A 172 35.90 14.18 23.20
C ASP A 172 34.91 14.48 22.05
N LEU A 173 33.60 14.35 22.28
CA LEU A 173 32.58 14.65 21.26
C LEU A 173 32.44 16.16 21.02
N SER A 174 32.08 16.52 19.78
CA SER A 174 31.70 17.89 19.45
C SER A 174 30.53 18.39 20.30
N GLU A 175 30.53 19.68 20.65
CA GLU A 175 29.48 20.34 21.44
C GLU A 175 28.07 20.15 20.85
N ASN A 176 27.95 20.16 19.51
CA ASN A 176 26.67 19.94 18.82
C ASN A 176 26.07 18.55 19.12
N VAL A 177 26.91 17.51 19.13
CA VAL A 177 26.47 16.13 19.42
C VAL A 177 26.10 15.97 20.89
N VAL A 178 26.90 16.52 21.81
CA VAL A 178 26.58 16.48 23.25
C VAL A 178 25.27 17.22 23.53
N THR A 179 25.07 18.38 22.91
CA THR A 179 23.82 19.16 23.02
C THR A 179 22.62 18.40 22.47
N LEU A 180 22.78 17.72 21.33
CA LEU A 180 21.76 16.86 20.76
C LEU A 180 21.37 15.71 21.71
N LEU A 181 22.36 15.03 22.30
CA LEU A 181 22.11 13.97 23.28
C LEU A 181 21.34 14.49 24.51
N LYS A 182 21.74 15.65 25.05
CA LYS A 182 21.06 16.28 26.20
C LYS A 182 19.60 16.65 25.90
N LYS A 183 19.32 17.19 24.70
CA LYS A 183 17.95 17.51 24.27
C LYS A 183 17.09 16.26 24.11
N CYS A 184 17.61 15.20 23.49
CA CYS A 184 16.89 13.93 23.32
C CYS A 184 16.64 13.21 24.66
N LEU A 185 17.66 13.16 25.53
CA LEU A 185 17.63 12.48 26.83
C LEU A 185 17.12 13.37 27.97
N THR A 186 16.19 14.27 27.67
CA THR A 186 15.46 15.02 28.71
C THR A 186 14.41 14.11 29.34
N PHE A 187 14.49 13.91 30.66
CA PHE A 187 13.61 12.98 31.39
C PHE A 187 12.13 13.34 31.25
N GLN A 188 11.77 14.59 31.57
CA GLN A 188 10.38 15.05 31.52
C GLN A 188 9.92 15.27 30.06
N PRO A 189 8.87 14.60 29.59
CA PRO A 189 8.39 14.76 28.21
C PRO A 189 7.85 16.15 27.92
N SER A 190 7.37 16.88 28.92
CA SER A 190 6.94 18.28 28.77
C SER A 190 8.08 19.17 28.28
N MET A 191 9.30 18.93 28.78
CA MET A 191 10.50 19.72 28.48
C MET A 191 11.31 19.17 27.28
N ARG A 192 11.11 17.90 26.93
CA ARG A 192 11.74 17.29 25.75
C ARG A 192 11.17 17.93 24.47
N PRO A 193 11.98 18.30 23.46
CA PRO A 193 11.45 18.87 22.23
C PRO A 193 10.65 17.83 21.42
N THR A 194 9.85 18.30 20.47
CA THR A 194 9.28 17.45 19.40
C THR A 194 10.32 17.26 18.27
N PRO A 195 10.15 16.27 17.36
CA PRO A 195 11.07 16.13 16.22
C PRO A 195 11.16 17.40 15.38
N GLU A 196 10.02 18.07 15.18
CA GLU A 196 9.94 19.32 14.42
C GLU A 196 10.68 20.49 15.08
N GLU A 197 10.54 20.63 16.40
CA GLU A 197 11.28 21.65 17.16
C GLU A 197 12.79 21.40 17.10
N LEU A 198 13.22 20.14 17.31
CA LEU A 198 14.63 19.78 17.31
C LEU A 198 15.28 19.91 15.93
N MET A 199 14.55 19.65 14.85
CA MET A 199 15.06 19.86 13.48
C MET A 199 15.33 21.32 13.12
N ARG A 200 14.62 22.27 13.75
CA ARG A 200 14.81 23.71 13.55
C ARG A 200 15.95 24.29 14.37
N ASP A 201 16.57 23.46 15.21
CA ASP A 201 17.63 23.88 16.10
C ASP A 201 18.92 24.26 15.35
N CYS A 202 19.68 25.20 15.89
CA CYS A 202 20.90 25.70 15.26
C CYS A 202 21.97 24.61 15.05
N LEU A 203 21.90 23.52 15.83
CA LEU A 203 22.81 22.38 15.72
C LEU A 203 22.72 21.66 14.36
N PHE A 204 21.63 21.84 13.60
CA PHE A 204 21.47 21.28 12.25
C PHE A 204 21.63 22.30 11.12
N SER A 205 22.10 23.52 11.41
CA SER A 205 22.25 24.57 10.38
C SER A 205 23.07 24.10 9.17
N GLU A 206 24.25 23.52 9.38
CA GLU A 206 25.11 22.98 8.31
C GLU A 206 24.47 21.77 7.59
N VAL A 207 23.81 20.89 8.35
CA VAL A 207 23.21 19.65 7.81
C VAL A 207 21.98 19.97 6.98
N SER A 208 21.13 20.89 7.43
CA SER A 208 19.86 21.24 6.79
C SER A 208 20.04 21.78 5.37
N LEU A 209 21.17 22.42 5.06
CA LEU A 209 21.49 22.91 3.72
C LEU A 209 21.76 21.77 2.71
N ALA A 210 22.21 20.60 3.20
CA ALA A 210 22.48 19.44 2.37
C ALA A 210 21.20 18.66 1.98
N TYR A 211 20.08 18.92 2.67
CA TYR A 211 18.84 18.17 2.48
C TYR A 211 17.71 19.11 2.02
N PRO A 212 17.26 19.00 0.76
CA PRO A 212 16.10 19.75 0.32
C PRO A 212 14.87 19.32 1.15
N PRO A 213 13.95 20.25 1.47
CA PRO A 213 12.71 19.89 2.14
C PRO A 213 11.95 18.88 1.30
N PHE A 214 11.34 17.88 1.95
CA PHE A 214 10.50 16.90 1.27
C PHE A 214 9.38 17.62 0.52
N LEU A 215 9.47 17.63 -0.81
CA LEU A 215 8.40 18.09 -1.67
C LEU A 215 7.33 17.01 -1.68
N LYS A 216 6.14 17.34 -1.18
CA LYS A 216 4.97 16.46 -1.31
C LYS A 216 4.80 16.19 -2.81
N PRO A 217 4.88 14.94 -3.28
CA PRO A 217 4.68 14.64 -4.68
C PRO A 217 3.34 15.23 -5.11
N ALA A 218 3.31 15.98 -6.21
CA ALA A 218 2.06 16.46 -6.76
C ALA A 218 1.10 15.27 -6.87
N GLY A 219 -0.06 15.41 -6.22
CA GLY A 219 -1.10 14.40 -6.27
C GLY A 219 -1.40 14.10 -7.73
N LEU A 220 -1.61 12.82 -8.06
CA LEU A 220 -2.19 12.47 -9.34
C LEU A 220 -3.46 13.33 -9.49
N PHE A 221 -3.57 14.04 -10.62
CA PHE A 221 -4.64 14.99 -10.94
C PHE A 221 -4.56 16.40 -10.34
N SER A 222 -3.35 16.86 -9.96
CA SER A 222 -3.05 18.29 -9.83
C SER A 222 -2.98 18.96 -11.22
N SER A 223 -3.34 20.24 -11.30
CA SER A 223 -3.13 21.06 -12.50
C SER A 223 -1.65 21.31 -12.81
N SER A 224 -0.76 21.08 -11.85
CA SER A 224 0.69 21.19 -12.01
C SER A 224 1.30 19.88 -12.53
N PRO A 225 2.21 19.93 -13.54
CA PRO A 225 2.86 18.73 -14.05
C PRO A 225 3.71 18.05 -12.96
N ARG A 226 3.56 16.74 -12.79
CA ARG A 226 4.32 15.96 -11.80
C ARG A 226 5.82 15.86 -12.11
N CYS A 227 6.19 16.22 -13.34
CA CYS A 227 7.57 16.26 -13.81
C CYS A 227 8.22 17.66 -13.70
N ALA A 228 7.55 18.66 -13.12
CA ALA A 228 8.08 20.02 -13.02
C ALA A 228 9.46 20.08 -12.35
N ASP A 229 9.69 19.23 -11.35
CA ASP A 229 10.91 19.21 -10.55
C ASP A 229 11.93 18.13 -10.99
N LEU A 230 11.65 17.41 -12.09
CA LEU A 230 12.56 16.38 -12.59
C LEU A 230 13.72 17.02 -13.36
N THR A 231 14.94 16.87 -12.84
CA THR A 231 16.15 17.25 -13.56
C THR A 231 16.50 16.18 -14.59
N LEU A 232 16.58 16.59 -15.86
CA LEU A 232 17.11 15.75 -16.92
C LEU A 232 18.64 15.75 -16.84
N PRO A 233 19.31 14.59 -16.98
CA PRO A 233 20.74 14.55 -17.20
C PRO A 233 21.12 15.33 -18.46
N GLU A 234 22.30 15.97 -18.45
CA GLU A 234 22.80 16.75 -19.60
C GLU A 234 23.02 15.87 -20.85
N ASP A 235 23.28 14.58 -20.67
CA ASP A 235 23.43 13.60 -21.74
C ASP A 235 22.55 12.36 -21.50
N ILE A 236 21.38 12.33 -22.18
CA ILE A 236 20.41 11.23 -22.13
C ILE A 236 21.04 9.92 -22.61
N SER A 237 22.07 9.98 -23.48
CA SER A 237 22.72 8.78 -24.01
C SER A 237 23.52 8.01 -22.96
N GLN A 238 23.83 8.62 -21.81
CA GLN A 238 24.54 7.97 -20.70
C GLN A 238 23.61 7.18 -19.77
N LEU A 239 22.29 7.47 -19.76
CA LEU A 239 21.30 6.79 -18.90
C LEU A 239 21.23 5.28 -19.14
N CYS A 240 21.55 4.83 -20.36
CA CYS A 240 21.43 3.43 -20.78
C CYS A 240 22.79 2.72 -20.95
N LYS A 241 23.92 3.39 -20.67
CA LYS A 241 25.28 2.88 -20.99
C LYS A 241 25.97 2.13 -19.86
N ASP A 242 25.49 2.25 -18.63
CA ASP A 242 26.06 1.52 -17.49
C ASP A 242 25.45 0.10 -17.41
N GLU A 243 26.24 -0.90 -17.81
CA GLU A 243 25.85 -2.33 -17.67
C GLU A 243 25.66 -2.76 -16.20
N ASP A 244 26.19 -1.99 -15.24
CA ASP A 244 26.10 -2.25 -13.80
C ASP A 244 24.89 -1.58 -13.11
N ASN A 245 24.05 -0.83 -13.84
CA ASN A 245 22.89 -0.17 -13.24
C ASN A 245 21.75 -1.15 -12.95
N ASP A 246 21.35 -1.22 -11.68
CA ASP A 246 20.22 -2.02 -11.22
C ASP A 246 18.91 -1.28 -11.47
N TYR A 247 18.41 -1.30 -12.71
CA TYR A 247 17.20 -0.57 -13.11
C TYR A 247 15.95 -0.91 -12.27
N LEU A 248 15.88 -2.14 -11.73
CA LEU A 248 14.81 -2.56 -10.83
C LEU A 248 14.85 -1.81 -9.49
N ALA A 249 16.02 -1.36 -9.04
CA ALA A 249 16.16 -0.61 -7.78
C ALA A 249 15.59 0.82 -7.86
N GLU A 250 15.38 1.35 -9.07
CA GLU A 250 14.75 2.65 -9.30
C GLU A 250 13.21 2.56 -9.37
N ARG A 251 12.67 1.34 -9.46
CA ARG A 251 11.23 1.10 -9.55
C ARG A 251 10.58 1.05 -8.17
N SER A 252 9.25 1.23 -8.14
CA SER A 252 8.51 1.16 -6.89
C SER A 252 8.50 -0.29 -6.37
N ILE A 253 8.41 -0.46 -5.05
CA ILE A 253 8.37 -1.80 -4.45
C ILE A 253 7.13 -2.59 -4.91
N GLU A 254 6.02 -1.91 -5.15
CA GLU A 254 4.77 -2.51 -5.63
C GLU A 254 4.92 -3.05 -7.05
N GLU A 255 5.57 -2.29 -7.94
CA GLU A 255 5.88 -2.73 -9.31
C GLU A 255 6.84 -3.92 -9.32
N VAL A 256 7.93 -3.84 -8.55
CA VAL A 256 8.92 -4.93 -8.47
C VAL A 256 8.27 -6.19 -7.90
N TYR A 257 7.41 -6.06 -6.88
CA TYR A 257 6.67 -7.19 -6.33
C TYR A 257 5.69 -7.79 -7.34
N TYR A 258 4.95 -6.96 -8.07
CA TYR A 258 4.04 -7.42 -9.13
C TYR A 258 4.78 -8.20 -10.21
N LEU A 259 5.90 -7.66 -10.72
CA LEU A 259 6.74 -8.33 -11.72
C LEU A 259 7.38 -9.61 -11.14
N TRP A 260 7.77 -9.61 -9.87
CA TRP A 260 8.31 -10.78 -9.19
C TRP A 260 7.28 -11.92 -9.12
N CYS A 261 6.03 -11.62 -8.79
CA CYS A 261 4.93 -12.60 -8.84
C CYS A 261 4.75 -13.17 -10.26
N LEU A 262 4.77 -12.31 -11.29
CA LEU A 262 4.70 -12.76 -12.69
C LEU A 262 5.89 -13.66 -13.09
N ALA A 263 7.08 -13.39 -12.55
CA ALA A 263 8.28 -14.18 -12.78
C ALA A 263 8.24 -15.58 -12.11
N GLY A 264 7.21 -15.88 -11.31
CA GLY A 264 7.03 -17.13 -10.60
C GLY A 264 7.27 -17.04 -9.09
N GLY A 265 7.43 -15.82 -8.57
CA GLY A 265 7.49 -15.55 -7.14
C GLY A 265 6.19 -15.91 -6.43
N ASP A 266 6.32 -16.56 -5.28
CA ASP A 266 5.20 -16.98 -4.44
C ASP A 266 5.55 -16.66 -2.97
N LEU A 267 4.89 -15.64 -2.42
CA LEU A 267 5.17 -15.15 -1.07
C LEU A 267 4.84 -16.22 -0.02
N GLU A 268 3.71 -16.91 -0.16
CA GLU A 268 3.30 -17.93 0.81
C GLU A 268 4.31 -19.08 0.82
N LYS A 269 4.72 -19.54 -0.37
CA LYS A 269 5.74 -20.58 -0.50
C LYS A 269 7.09 -20.14 0.08
N GLU A 270 7.53 -18.91 -0.15
CA GLU A 270 8.76 -18.39 0.46
C GLU A 270 8.67 -18.34 1.99
N LEU A 271 7.53 -17.91 2.55
CA LEU A 271 7.31 -17.88 4.00
C LEU A 271 7.23 -19.29 4.61
N VAL A 272 6.65 -20.26 3.89
CA VAL A 272 6.64 -21.69 4.28
C VAL A 272 8.06 -22.26 4.25
N ASN A 273 8.85 -21.97 3.22
CA ASN A 273 10.25 -22.41 3.11
C ASN A 273 11.14 -21.85 4.23
N LYS A 274 10.77 -20.68 4.78
CA LYS A 274 11.43 -20.07 5.94
C LYS A 274 10.85 -20.53 7.28
N GLU A 275 9.93 -21.49 7.26
CA GLU A 275 9.23 -22.04 8.43
C GLU A 275 8.46 -21.00 9.27
N ILE A 276 8.14 -19.85 8.65
CA ILE A 276 7.35 -18.76 9.28
C ILE A 276 5.88 -19.15 9.25
N ILE A 277 5.37 -19.47 8.06
CA ILE A 277 4.04 -20.08 7.94
C ILE A 277 4.21 -21.57 8.18
N ARG A 278 3.60 -22.06 9.27
CA ARG A 278 3.55 -23.48 9.60
C ARG A 278 2.11 -23.95 9.40
N SER A 279 1.89 -24.83 8.43
CA SER A 279 0.60 -25.51 8.27
C SER A 279 0.42 -26.52 9.41
N LYS A 280 -0.09 -26.08 10.56
CA LYS A 280 -0.56 -26.98 11.62
C LYS A 280 -2.02 -27.34 11.36
N PRO A 281 -2.42 -28.63 11.46
CA PRO A 281 -3.83 -28.99 11.44
C PRO A 281 -4.60 -28.20 12.52
N PRO A 282 -5.83 -27.70 12.25
CA PRO A 282 -6.63 -26.96 13.23
C PRO A 282 -6.90 -27.76 14.53
N VAL A 283 -6.92 -29.10 14.43
CA VAL A 283 -7.07 -29.98 15.61
C VAL A 283 -5.86 -29.91 16.55
N CYS A 284 -4.71 -29.46 16.06
CA CYS A 284 -3.48 -29.27 16.85
C CYS A 284 -3.36 -27.85 17.42
N THR A 285 -4.30 -26.94 17.14
CA THR A 285 -4.32 -25.55 17.63
C THR A 285 -5.40 -25.34 18.71
N LEU A 286 -5.58 -26.33 19.60
CA LEU A 286 -6.50 -26.19 20.73
C LEU A 286 -6.01 -25.07 21.68
N PRO A 287 -6.91 -24.20 22.16
CA PRO A 287 -6.55 -23.11 23.06
C PRO A 287 -5.99 -23.64 24.38
N ASN A 288 -5.11 -22.86 25.01
CA ASN A 288 -4.61 -23.19 26.34
C ASN A 288 -5.71 -22.92 27.37
N PHE A 289 -6.12 -23.95 28.11
CA PHE A 289 -7.09 -23.82 29.18
C PHE A 289 -6.35 -23.65 30.51
N VAL A 290 -6.79 -22.71 31.33
CA VAL A 290 -6.29 -22.55 32.70
C VAL A 290 -7.40 -22.98 33.64
N LEU A 291 -7.13 -24.00 34.46
CA LEU A 291 -8.03 -24.48 35.49
C LEU A 291 -8.02 -23.52 36.69
N GLU A 292 -9.04 -23.60 37.55
CA GLU A 292 -9.18 -22.71 38.72
C GLU A 292 -8.04 -22.84 39.74
N ASP A 293 -7.30 -23.96 39.72
CA ASP A 293 -6.12 -24.20 40.55
C ASP A 293 -4.82 -23.64 39.94
N GLY A 294 -4.90 -23.00 38.76
CA GLY A 294 -3.76 -22.41 38.06
C GLY A 294 -2.99 -23.39 37.17
N GLU A 295 -3.40 -24.66 37.09
CA GLU A 295 -2.82 -25.60 36.13
C GLU A 295 -3.28 -25.27 34.71
N SER A 296 -2.33 -25.19 33.77
CA SER A 296 -2.62 -24.94 32.36
C SER A 296 -2.55 -26.23 31.54
N PHE A 297 -3.60 -26.54 30.80
CA PHE A 297 -3.69 -27.69 29.91
C PHE A 297 -3.93 -27.24 28.47
N GLY A 298 -3.05 -27.64 27.55
CA GLY A 298 -3.08 -27.24 26.14
C GLY A 298 -1.69 -26.94 25.60
N GLN A 299 -1.60 -26.42 24.37
CA GLN A 299 -0.31 -25.92 23.88
C GLN A 299 0.04 -24.59 24.58
N GLY A 300 1.31 -24.42 24.94
CA GLY A 300 1.83 -23.10 25.35
C GLY A 300 1.57 -22.06 24.23
N ARG A 301 1.46 -20.77 24.59
CA ARG A 301 1.16 -19.66 23.65
C ARG A 301 1.88 -19.88 22.30
N ASP A 302 1.12 -20.10 21.23
CA ASP A 302 1.71 -20.26 19.91
C ASP A 302 2.28 -18.90 19.48
N ARG A 303 3.61 -18.77 19.57
CA ARG A 303 4.32 -17.54 19.23
C ARG A 303 4.18 -17.19 17.75
N SER A 304 3.65 -18.08 16.90
CA SER A 304 3.25 -17.78 15.52
C SER A 304 2.17 -16.71 15.40
N SER A 305 1.43 -16.44 16.48
CA SER A 305 0.43 -15.37 16.59
C SER A 305 0.99 -14.07 17.19
N LEU A 306 2.22 -14.08 17.70
CA LEU A 306 2.92 -12.86 18.08
C LEU A 306 3.50 -12.23 16.82
N LEU A 307 3.58 -10.91 16.78
CA LEU A 307 4.24 -10.22 15.68
C LEU A 307 5.69 -10.71 15.57
N ASP A 308 5.97 -11.46 14.51
CA ASP A 308 7.30 -11.91 14.17
C ASP A 308 7.97 -10.81 13.34
N ASP A 309 9.05 -10.24 13.88
CA ASP A 309 9.82 -9.19 13.21
C ASP A 309 10.90 -9.75 12.27
N THR A 310 10.86 -11.06 12.00
CA THR A 310 11.70 -11.75 11.02
C THR A 310 11.53 -11.12 9.65
N THR A 311 12.64 -10.64 9.11
CA THR A 311 12.68 -10.08 7.76
C THR A 311 13.04 -11.18 6.78
N VAL A 312 12.12 -11.51 5.87
CA VAL A 312 12.39 -12.43 4.78
C VAL A 312 12.86 -11.65 3.56
N THR A 313 14.05 -11.98 3.08
CA THR A 313 14.55 -11.44 1.81
C THR A 313 13.97 -12.25 0.66
N LEU A 314 13.14 -11.62 -0.16
CA LEU A 314 12.64 -12.22 -1.40
C LEU A 314 13.71 -12.10 -2.48
N SER A 315 14.08 -13.23 -3.10
CA SER A 315 15.11 -13.25 -4.14
C SER A 315 14.57 -12.70 -5.45
N LEU A 316 15.28 -11.74 -6.04
CA LEU A 316 14.98 -11.21 -7.38
C LEU A 316 15.64 -12.01 -8.52
N CYS A 317 16.33 -13.12 -8.23
CA CYS A 317 17.09 -13.86 -9.26
C CYS A 317 16.21 -14.33 -10.43
N GLN A 318 15.02 -14.86 -10.16
CA GLN A 318 14.10 -15.32 -11.23
C GLN A 318 13.61 -14.15 -12.10
N LEU A 319 13.26 -13.03 -11.47
CA LEU A 319 12.86 -11.81 -12.17
C LEU A 319 13.99 -11.28 -13.05
N ARG A 320 15.20 -11.16 -12.50
CA ARG A 320 16.41 -10.74 -13.25
C ARG A 320 16.69 -11.67 -14.42
N ASN A 321 16.53 -12.98 -14.24
CA ASN A 321 16.71 -13.95 -15.32
C ASN A 321 15.67 -13.80 -16.44
N ARG A 322 14.41 -13.45 -16.11
CA ARG A 322 13.37 -13.19 -17.10
C ARG A 322 13.56 -11.86 -17.84
N LEU A 323 14.21 -10.89 -17.21
CA LEU A 323 14.47 -9.57 -17.77
C LEU A 323 15.90 -9.41 -18.31
N LYS A 324 16.68 -10.50 -18.42
CA LYS A 324 18.11 -10.44 -18.77
C LYS A 324 18.37 -9.86 -20.17
N ASP A 325 17.42 -10.04 -21.08
CA ASP A 325 17.51 -9.62 -22.48
C ASP A 325 16.84 -8.25 -22.71
N VAL A 326 16.27 -7.65 -21.64
CA VAL A 326 15.63 -6.33 -21.68
C VAL A 326 16.69 -5.25 -21.52
N GLY A 327 16.88 -4.44 -22.56
CA GLY A 327 17.80 -3.31 -22.55
C GLY A 327 17.35 -2.17 -21.61
N GLY A 328 18.31 -1.32 -21.21
CA GLY A 328 18.05 -0.18 -20.32
C GLY A 328 17.02 0.81 -20.90
N GLU A 329 16.91 0.90 -22.22
CA GLU A 329 15.95 1.76 -22.91
C GLU A 329 14.48 1.46 -22.55
N ALA A 330 14.16 0.21 -22.21
CA ALA A 330 12.81 -0.19 -21.79
C ALA A 330 12.38 0.46 -20.47
N PHE A 331 13.35 0.82 -19.61
CA PHE A 331 13.11 1.53 -18.35
C PHE A 331 13.00 3.05 -18.56
N TYR A 332 13.45 3.55 -19.72
CA TYR A 332 13.39 4.97 -20.04
C TYR A 332 12.75 5.31 -21.41
N PRO A 333 11.51 4.88 -21.70
CA PRO A 333 10.91 5.10 -23.01
C PRO A 333 10.64 6.59 -23.28
N LEU A 334 11.06 7.07 -24.46
CA LEU A 334 10.80 8.43 -24.93
C LEU A 334 9.33 8.58 -25.34
N LEU A 335 8.68 9.67 -24.91
CA LEU A 335 7.24 9.92 -25.14
C LEU A 335 6.93 10.76 -26.39
N GLU A 336 7.95 11.35 -27.03
CA GLU A 336 7.84 12.33 -28.13
C GLU A 336 8.57 11.88 -29.41
N ASP A 337 8.97 10.61 -29.51
CA ASP A 337 9.74 10.17 -30.67
C ASP A 337 8.83 9.86 -31.87
N ASP A 338 8.52 10.89 -32.66
CA ASP A 338 7.89 10.77 -33.97
C ASP A 338 8.86 10.19 -35.03
N GLN A 339 10.13 9.94 -34.68
CA GLN A 339 11.15 9.37 -35.56
C GLN A 339 11.71 8.04 -35.00
N SER A 340 11.07 6.94 -35.38
CA SER A 340 11.59 5.57 -35.29
C SER A 340 12.95 5.40 -36.02
N THR A 341 14.05 5.89 -35.45
CA THR A 341 15.44 5.69 -35.92
C THR A 341 16.45 5.56 -34.78
N LEU A 342 16.03 5.18 -33.57
CA LEU A 342 16.92 4.50 -32.62
C LEU A 342 16.91 3.00 -32.94
N PRO A 343 18.05 2.29 -32.87
CA PRO A 343 18.15 0.91 -33.31
C PRO A 343 17.12 0.08 -32.55
N HIS A 344 16.15 -0.47 -33.28
CA HIS A 344 15.19 -1.42 -32.79
C HIS A 344 15.95 -2.55 -32.10
N SER A 345 15.96 -2.59 -30.77
CA SER A 345 16.38 -3.77 -30.05
C SER A 345 15.47 -4.94 -30.47
N ASN A 346 16.00 -6.16 -30.49
CA ASN A 346 15.25 -7.36 -30.88
C ASN A 346 13.92 -7.50 -30.08
N SER A 347 13.88 -6.95 -28.86
CA SER A 347 12.69 -6.88 -27.99
C SER A 347 11.54 -6.03 -28.54
N SER A 348 11.80 -5.00 -29.36
CA SER A 348 10.73 -4.15 -29.92
C SER A 348 9.84 -4.87 -30.93
N SER A 349 10.41 -5.77 -31.74
CA SER A 349 9.67 -6.63 -32.66
C SER A 349 8.87 -7.69 -31.90
N GLU A 350 9.42 -8.23 -30.82
CA GLU A 350 8.75 -9.22 -29.97
C GLU A 350 7.61 -8.61 -29.16
N LEU A 351 7.79 -7.38 -28.65
CA LEU A 351 6.75 -6.66 -27.93
C LEU A 351 5.54 -6.34 -28.83
N SER A 352 5.78 -5.95 -30.08
CA SER A 352 4.72 -5.73 -31.07
C SER A 352 4.01 -7.04 -31.44
N ALA A 353 4.71 -8.17 -31.47
CA ALA A 353 4.10 -9.48 -31.68
C ALA A 353 3.27 -9.91 -30.45
N ALA A 354 3.80 -9.70 -29.25
CA ALA A 354 3.15 -10.01 -27.98
C ALA A 354 1.85 -9.20 -27.79
N ALA A 355 1.80 -7.95 -28.27
CA ALA A 355 0.60 -7.11 -28.21
C ALA A 355 -0.62 -7.71 -28.93
N ASN A 356 -0.41 -8.59 -29.92
CA ASN A 356 -1.46 -9.29 -30.67
C ASN A 356 -1.91 -10.61 -30.03
N LEU A 357 -1.23 -11.05 -28.96
CA LEU A 357 -1.61 -12.27 -28.24
C LEU A 357 -2.90 -12.05 -27.43
N PRO A 358 -3.67 -13.12 -27.14
CA PRO A 358 -4.80 -13.05 -26.24
C PRO A 358 -4.45 -12.39 -24.90
N LEU A 359 -5.38 -11.61 -24.35
CA LEU A 359 -5.19 -10.83 -23.11
C LEU A 359 -4.58 -11.65 -21.97
N ILE A 360 -5.05 -12.88 -21.77
CA ILE A 360 -4.56 -13.75 -20.68
C ILE A 360 -3.07 -14.13 -20.80
N ILE A 361 -2.53 -14.14 -22.03
CA ILE A 361 -1.11 -14.39 -22.27
C ILE A 361 -0.33 -13.10 -21.97
N ARG A 362 -0.80 -11.97 -22.49
CA ARG A 362 -0.20 -10.65 -22.27
C ARG A 362 -0.11 -10.29 -20.79
N GLU A 363 -1.14 -10.59 -20.01
CA GLU A 363 -1.18 -10.34 -18.55
C GLU A 363 -0.19 -11.20 -17.75
N ARG A 364 0.31 -12.30 -18.31
CA ARG A 364 1.26 -13.22 -17.65
C ARG A 364 2.70 -13.03 -18.12
N ASP A 365 2.90 -12.29 -19.20
CA ASP A 365 4.21 -12.03 -19.78
C ASP A 365 4.96 -10.94 -19.00
N THR A 366 6.10 -11.29 -18.42
CA THR A 366 6.85 -10.41 -17.50
C THR A 366 7.46 -9.22 -18.23
N GLU A 367 8.01 -9.41 -19.43
CA GLU A 367 8.65 -8.35 -20.21
C GLU A 367 7.62 -7.41 -20.81
N TYR A 368 6.55 -7.95 -21.38
CA TYR A 368 5.45 -7.14 -21.89
C TYR A 368 4.83 -6.30 -20.78
N GLN A 369 4.56 -6.88 -19.60
CA GLN A 369 4.03 -6.12 -18.46
C GLN A 369 5.00 -5.04 -17.97
N LEU A 370 6.31 -5.30 -17.89
CA LEU A 370 7.30 -4.27 -17.55
C LEU A 370 7.21 -3.08 -18.52
N ASN A 371 7.24 -3.34 -19.83
CA ASN A 371 7.18 -2.28 -20.85
C ASN A 371 5.88 -1.46 -20.73
N ARG A 372 4.73 -2.12 -20.58
CA ARG A 372 3.44 -1.43 -20.41
C ARG A 372 3.41 -0.62 -19.12
N ILE A 373 3.90 -1.16 -18.00
CA ILE A 373 3.93 -0.47 -16.70
C ILE A 373 4.78 0.79 -16.78
N VAL A 374 6.01 0.70 -17.31
CA VAL A 374 6.91 1.86 -17.40
C VAL A 374 6.32 2.94 -18.33
N LEU A 375 5.74 2.54 -19.45
CA LEU A 375 5.06 3.47 -20.37
C LEU A 375 3.90 4.20 -19.69
N PHE A 376 2.98 3.47 -19.04
CA PHE A 376 1.83 4.09 -18.38
C PHE A 376 2.24 4.93 -17.17
N ASP A 377 3.22 4.52 -16.37
CA ASP A 377 3.76 5.34 -15.27
C ASP A 377 4.24 6.71 -15.78
N ARG A 378 5.00 6.73 -16.89
CA ARG A 378 5.44 7.98 -17.51
C ARG A 378 4.30 8.80 -18.09
N LEU A 379 3.37 8.18 -18.81
CA LEU A 379 2.22 8.88 -19.38
C LEU A 379 1.33 9.50 -18.29
N LEU A 380 1.10 8.78 -17.19
CA LEU A 380 0.32 9.26 -16.06
C LEU A 380 1.04 10.38 -15.29
N LYS A 381 2.38 10.35 -15.22
CA LYS A 381 3.17 11.48 -14.69
C LYS A 381 3.07 12.73 -15.57
N ALA A 382 2.91 12.56 -16.88
CA ALA A 382 2.73 13.63 -17.87
C ALA A 382 1.26 14.06 -18.08
N TYR A 383 0.30 13.46 -17.39
CA TYR A 383 -1.10 13.91 -17.40
C TYR A 383 -1.20 15.33 -16.79
N PRO A 384 -2.03 16.25 -17.34
CA PRO A 384 -3.00 16.06 -18.41
C PRO A 384 -2.45 16.22 -19.84
N TYR A 385 -1.21 16.67 -20.03
CA TYR A 385 -0.66 17.00 -21.35
C TYR A 385 -0.63 15.81 -22.32
N LYS A 386 -0.35 14.60 -21.82
CA LYS A 386 -0.32 13.36 -22.62
C LYS A 386 -1.62 12.55 -22.58
N LYS A 387 -2.76 13.17 -22.24
CA LYS A 387 -4.08 12.49 -22.17
C LYS A 387 -4.45 11.73 -23.45
N ASN A 388 -4.20 12.30 -24.63
CA ASN A 388 -4.51 11.65 -25.90
C ASN A 388 -3.66 10.39 -26.13
N GLN A 389 -2.40 10.41 -25.68
CA GLN A 389 -1.51 9.25 -25.79
C GLN A 389 -1.93 8.14 -24.82
N ILE A 390 -2.39 8.49 -23.60
CA ILE A 390 -3.00 7.53 -22.68
C ILE A 390 -4.19 6.84 -23.33
N TRP A 391 -5.08 7.59 -24.00
CA TRP A 391 -6.21 7.04 -24.74
C TRP A 391 -5.77 6.09 -25.85
N LYS A 392 -4.76 6.46 -26.64
CA LYS A 392 -4.22 5.63 -27.73
C LYS A 392 -3.66 4.32 -27.20
N GLU A 393 -2.82 4.38 -26.16
CA GLU A 393 -2.20 3.20 -25.58
C GLU A 393 -3.21 2.31 -24.84
N ALA A 394 -4.19 2.91 -24.15
CA ALA A 394 -5.23 2.17 -23.44
C ALA A 394 -6.08 1.27 -24.38
N ARG A 395 -6.24 1.65 -25.66
CA ARG A 395 -6.90 0.80 -26.67
C ARG A 395 -6.14 -0.47 -26.98
N VAL A 396 -4.82 -0.47 -26.80
CA VAL A 396 -3.98 -1.67 -26.99
C VAL A 396 -4.11 -2.57 -25.77
N ASP A 397 -3.80 -2.02 -24.58
CA ASP A 397 -3.89 -2.73 -23.30
C ASP A 397 -3.68 -1.77 -22.12
N ILE A 398 -4.19 -2.09 -20.95
CA ILE A 398 -3.84 -1.38 -19.71
C ILE A 398 -3.25 -2.42 -18.74
N PRO A 399 -1.98 -2.26 -18.32
CA PRO A 399 -1.34 -3.22 -17.43
C PRO A 399 -2.13 -3.30 -16.12
N PRO A 400 -2.43 -4.51 -15.60
CA PRO A 400 -3.32 -4.70 -14.45
C PRO A 400 -2.99 -3.80 -13.26
N LEU A 401 -1.70 -3.65 -12.94
CA LEU A 401 -1.20 -2.84 -11.84
C LEU A 401 -1.63 -1.36 -11.91
N LEU A 402 -1.72 -0.79 -13.12
CA LEU A 402 -2.01 0.64 -13.32
C LEU A 402 -3.45 0.90 -13.81
N ARG A 403 -4.33 -0.11 -13.81
CA ARG A 403 -5.71 0.02 -14.30
C ARG A 403 -6.51 1.09 -13.56
N GLY A 404 -6.50 1.07 -12.22
CA GLY A 404 -7.26 2.03 -11.42
C GLY A 404 -6.88 3.49 -11.75
N MET A 405 -5.57 3.77 -11.75
CA MET A 405 -5.03 5.10 -12.07
C MET A 405 -5.28 5.52 -13.52
N THR A 406 -5.16 4.59 -14.46
CA THR A 406 -5.42 4.85 -15.89
C THR A 406 -6.88 5.17 -16.12
N TRP A 407 -7.82 4.41 -15.53
CA TRP A 407 -9.24 4.69 -15.62
C TRP A 407 -9.60 6.05 -15.03
N ALA A 408 -9.02 6.42 -13.89
CA ALA A 408 -9.20 7.74 -13.32
C ALA A 408 -8.76 8.86 -14.28
N ALA A 409 -7.62 8.70 -14.96
CA ALA A 409 -7.14 9.65 -15.97
C ALA A 409 -8.06 9.71 -17.21
N LEU A 410 -8.54 8.56 -17.71
CA LEU A 410 -9.49 8.50 -18.84
C LEU A 410 -10.83 9.15 -18.49
N LEU A 411 -11.29 8.96 -17.25
CA LEU A 411 -12.49 9.58 -16.71
C LEU A 411 -12.30 11.07 -16.36
N GLY A 412 -11.07 11.60 -16.39
CA GLY A 412 -10.79 12.99 -16.05
C GLY A 412 -11.13 13.31 -14.59
N VAL A 413 -10.84 12.38 -13.69
CA VAL A 413 -10.97 12.60 -12.24
C VAL A 413 -9.95 13.66 -11.82
N GLU A 414 -10.39 14.73 -11.17
CA GLU A 414 -9.53 15.85 -10.78
C GLU A 414 -9.85 16.43 -9.38
N GLY A 415 -8.83 17.05 -8.78
CA GLY A 415 -8.91 17.76 -7.50
C GLY A 415 -8.65 16.89 -6.26
N ALA A 416 -8.96 17.44 -5.09
CA ALA A 416 -8.71 16.81 -3.79
C ALA A 416 -9.72 15.68 -3.49
N ILE A 417 -9.62 14.56 -4.20
CA ILE A 417 -10.56 13.42 -4.10
C ILE A 417 -10.71 12.90 -2.67
N GLN A 418 -9.61 12.82 -1.91
CA GLN A 418 -9.62 12.32 -0.54
C GLN A 418 -10.44 13.24 0.37
N ALA A 419 -10.14 14.55 0.34
CA ALA A 419 -10.88 15.53 1.13
C ALA A 419 -12.37 15.57 0.77
N LYS A 420 -12.70 15.44 -0.53
CA LYS A 420 -14.10 15.35 -0.98
C LYS A 420 -14.80 14.11 -0.42
N TYR A 421 -14.15 12.95 -0.49
CA TYR A 421 -14.72 11.70 0.01
C TYR A 421 -14.88 11.68 1.54
N ASP A 422 -13.89 12.21 2.26
CA ASP A 422 -13.88 12.26 3.72
C ASP A 422 -14.99 13.19 4.25
N ALA A 423 -15.28 14.29 3.54
CA ALA A 423 -16.32 15.24 3.90
C ALA A 423 -17.76 14.71 3.80
N ILE A 424 -17.99 13.59 3.11
CA ILE A 424 -19.32 13.00 2.95
C ILE A 424 -19.69 12.23 4.22
N ASP A 425 -20.88 12.47 4.77
CA ASP A 425 -21.43 11.68 5.86
C ASP A 425 -21.78 10.26 5.38
N LYS A 426 -21.06 9.28 5.93
CA LYS A 426 -21.21 7.85 5.63
C LYS A 426 -21.79 7.08 6.82
N ASP A 427 -22.03 7.75 7.95
CA ASP A 427 -22.36 7.10 9.21
C ASP A 427 -23.85 7.27 9.55
N THR A 428 -24.43 8.44 9.29
CA THR A 428 -25.85 8.70 9.58
C THR A 428 -26.76 7.71 8.81
N PRO A 429 -27.65 6.97 9.50
CA PRO A 429 -28.53 6.01 8.83
C PRO A 429 -29.43 6.67 7.78
N ILE A 430 -29.50 6.09 6.58
CA ILE A 430 -30.38 6.54 5.48
C ILE A 430 -31.35 5.42 5.07
N PRO A 431 -32.52 5.74 4.48
CA PRO A 431 -33.53 4.72 4.10
C PRO A 431 -33.00 3.60 3.20
N THR A 432 -31.99 3.91 2.39
CA THR A 432 -31.36 2.99 1.43
C THR A 432 -30.42 1.97 2.08
N ASP A 433 -29.98 2.21 3.33
CA ASP A 433 -28.98 1.36 3.99
C ASP A 433 -29.42 -0.11 4.05
N ARG A 434 -30.70 -0.35 4.33
CA ARG A 434 -31.26 -1.71 4.37
C ARG A 434 -31.17 -2.43 3.02
N GLN A 435 -31.29 -1.71 1.91
CA GLN A 435 -31.19 -2.32 0.58
C GLN A 435 -29.73 -2.63 0.24
N ILE A 436 -28.82 -1.71 0.51
CA ILE A 436 -27.37 -1.89 0.34
C ILE A 436 -26.89 -3.12 1.14
N GLU A 437 -27.37 -3.29 2.37
CA GLU A 437 -27.05 -4.43 3.24
C GLU A 437 -27.46 -5.78 2.69
N VAL A 438 -28.56 -5.83 1.94
CA VAL A 438 -29.09 -7.07 1.37
C VAL A 438 -28.44 -7.35 0.00
N ASP A 439 -28.03 -6.32 -0.73
CA ASP A 439 -27.42 -6.47 -2.06
C ASP A 439 -25.96 -6.89 -2.00
N ILE A 440 -25.15 -6.27 -1.12
CA ILE A 440 -23.70 -6.51 -1.03
C ILE A 440 -23.37 -8.01 -0.84
N PRO A 441 -23.98 -8.77 0.09
CA PRO A 441 -23.69 -10.19 0.28
C PRO A 441 -24.16 -11.09 -0.87
N ARG A 442 -24.87 -10.55 -1.87
CA ARG A 442 -25.28 -11.26 -3.09
C ARG A 442 -24.41 -10.85 -4.28
N CYS A 443 -23.74 -9.71 -4.19
CA CYS A 443 -22.87 -9.14 -5.21
C CYS A 443 -21.51 -9.86 -5.21
N HIS A 444 -21.03 -10.25 -6.39
CA HIS A 444 -19.65 -10.73 -6.61
C HIS A 444 -19.12 -11.78 -5.61
N GLN A 445 -19.98 -12.69 -5.14
CA GLN A 445 -19.61 -13.72 -4.13
C GLN A 445 -18.52 -14.71 -4.56
N TYR A 446 -18.19 -14.75 -5.85
CA TYR A 446 -17.10 -15.56 -6.39
C TYR A 446 -15.72 -14.89 -6.27
N ASP A 447 -15.66 -13.60 -5.93
CA ASP A 447 -14.42 -12.84 -5.78
C ASP A 447 -14.05 -12.76 -4.30
N GLU A 448 -12.91 -13.34 -3.93
CA GLU A 448 -12.47 -13.45 -2.52
C GLU A 448 -12.24 -12.09 -1.86
N LEU A 449 -11.79 -11.08 -2.62
CA LEU A 449 -11.49 -9.75 -2.10
C LEU A 449 -12.80 -9.00 -1.79
N LEU A 450 -13.72 -8.99 -2.74
CA LEU A 450 -15.00 -8.30 -2.62
C LEU A 450 -15.99 -8.99 -1.68
N SER A 451 -15.96 -10.32 -1.57
CA SER A 451 -16.81 -11.09 -0.64
C SER A 451 -16.31 -11.08 0.81
N SER A 452 -15.11 -10.55 1.04
CA SER A 452 -14.55 -10.42 2.39
C SER A 452 -15.34 -9.42 3.25
N PRO A 453 -15.28 -9.54 4.60
CA PRO A 453 -15.90 -8.56 5.50
C PRO A 453 -15.43 -7.12 5.25
N GLU A 454 -14.14 -6.91 4.95
CA GLU A 454 -13.60 -5.58 4.62
C GLU A 454 -14.13 -5.10 3.26
N GLY A 455 -14.22 -5.99 2.26
CA GLY A 455 -14.83 -5.68 0.97
C GLY A 455 -16.28 -5.21 1.12
N HIS A 456 -17.08 -5.91 1.92
CA HIS A 456 -18.45 -5.52 2.24
C HIS A 456 -18.53 -4.17 2.96
N ALA A 457 -17.63 -3.91 3.92
CA ALA A 457 -17.57 -2.63 4.62
C ALA A 457 -17.23 -1.47 3.66
N LYS A 458 -16.27 -1.68 2.75
CA LYS A 458 -15.89 -0.71 1.72
C LYS A 458 -17.00 -0.45 0.71
N PHE A 459 -17.67 -1.48 0.22
CA PHE A 459 -18.84 -1.34 -0.65
C PHE A 459 -19.89 -0.43 -0.04
N ARG A 460 -20.24 -0.68 1.23
CA ARG A 460 -21.22 0.12 1.95
C ARG A 460 -20.80 1.59 2.02
N ARG A 461 -19.54 1.86 2.37
CA ARG A 461 -19.03 3.24 2.46
C ARG A 461 -19.08 3.96 1.11
N VAL A 462 -18.61 3.32 0.04
CA VAL A 462 -18.56 3.92 -1.31
C VAL A 462 -19.97 4.14 -1.88
N LEU A 463 -20.86 3.14 -1.79
CA LEU A 463 -22.23 3.25 -2.28
C LEU A 463 -23.02 4.31 -1.50
N LYS A 464 -22.90 4.32 -0.17
CA LYS A 464 -23.54 5.32 0.67
C LYS A 464 -23.02 6.72 0.37
N ALA A 465 -21.71 6.88 0.23
CA ALA A 465 -21.11 8.15 -0.16
C ALA A 465 -21.71 8.66 -1.49
N TRP A 466 -21.92 7.78 -2.46
CA TRP A 466 -22.52 8.13 -3.74
C TRP A 466 -23.98 8.55 -3.62
N VAL A 467 -24.80 7.79 -2.90
CA VAL A 467 -26.23 8.11 -2.69
C VAL A 467 -26.39 9.45 -1.95
N VAL A 468 -25.60 9.68 -0.91
CA VAL A 468 -25.64 10.93 -0.12
C VAL A 468 -25.19 12.13 -0.96
N SER A 469 -24.23 11.94 -1.87
CA SER A 469 -23.72 13.02 -2.73
C SER A 469 -24.64 13.39 -3.88
N HIS A 470 -25.65 12.55 -4.20
CA HIS A 470 -26.54 12.73 -5.34
C HIS A 470 -28.01 12.60 -4.90
N PRO A 471 -28.55 13.61 -4.19
CA PRO A 471 -29.90 13.53 -3.60
C PRO A 471 -31.03 13.39 -4.65
N ASP A 472 -30.76 13.78 -5.90
CA ASP A 472 -31.70 13.67 -7.02
C ASP A 472 -31.71 12.26 -7.66
N LEU A 473 -30.78 11.39 -7.27
CA LEU A 473 -30.64 10.02 -7.77
C LEU A 473 -31.06 9.00 -6.72
N VAL A 474 -31.49 7.84 -7.19
CA VAL A 474 -31.96 6.74 -6.33
C VAL A 474 -31.03 5.54 -6.51
N TYR A 475 -30.80 4.83 -5.41
CA TYR A 475 -30.16 3.53 -5.46
C TYR A 475 -31.07 2.52 -6.16
N TRP A 476 -30.67 2.09 -7.34
CA TRP A 476 -31.30 0.99 -8.06
C TRP A 476 -30.49 -0.28 -7.89
N GLN A 477 -31.18 -1.43 -7.79
CA GLN A 477 -30.55 -2.73 -7.73
C GLN A 477 -29.64 -2.91 -8.97
N GLY A 478 -28.35 -3.20 -8.75
CA GLY A 478 -27.33 -3.21 -9.79
C GLY A 478 -26.27 -2.10 -9.66
N LEU A 479 -26.52 -1.05 -8.85
CA LEU A 479 -25.50 -0.03 -8.56
C LEU A 479 -24.29 -0.63 -7.80
N ASP A 480 -24.52 -1.61 -6.94
CA ASP A 480 -23.50 -2.46 -6.33
C ASP A 480 -22.62 -3.14 -7.38
N SER A 481 -23.23 -3.68 -8.44
CA SER A 481 -22.49 -4.32 -9.53
C SER A 481 -21.67 -3.33 -10.35
N LEU A 482 -22.14 -2.08 -10.48
CA LEU A 482 -21.39 -0.99 -11.10
C LEU A 482 -20.23 -0.51 -10.23
N CYS A 483 -20.42 -0.48 -8.91
CA CYS A 483 -19.39 -0.08 -7.94
C CYS A 483 -18.24 -1.11 -7.88
N ALA A 484 -18.55 -2.40 -8.07
CA ALA A 484 -17.60 -3.50 -7.95
C ALA A 484 -16.27 -3.31 -8.70
N PRO A 485 -16.24 -3.02 -10.02
CA PRO A 485 -14.99 -2.83 -10.75
C PRO A 485 -14.16 -1.65 -10.25
N PHE A 486 -14.80 -0.53 -9.87
CA PHE A 486 -14.08 0.64 -9.36
C PHE A 486 -13.47 0.38 -7.99
N LEU A 487 -14.21 -0.32 -7.11
CA LEU A 487 -13.73 -0.71 -5.80
C LEU A 487 -12.63 -1.76 -5.90
N TYR A 488 -12.79 -2.78 -6.74
CA TYR A 488 -11.78 -3.81 -6.94
C TYR A 488 -10.44 -3.22 -7.39
N LEU A 489 -10.46 -2.34 -8.41
CA LEU A 489 -9.25 -1.70 -8.95
C LEU A 489 -8.60 -0.70 -7.98
N ASN A 490 -9.37 -0.15 -7.03
CA ASN A 490 -8.91 0.88 -6.11
C ASN A 490 -9.21 0.47 -4.67
N PHE A 491 -9.03 -0.81 -4.32
CA PHE A 491 -9.46 -1.34 -3.04
C PHE A 491 -8.82 -0.62 -1.85
N ASN A 492 -7.56 -0.22 -1.99
CA ASN A 492 -6.81 0.53 -0.97
C ASN A 492 -7.02 2.06 -1.04
N ASN A 493 -7.86 2.54 -1.95
CA ASN A 493 -8.16 3.96 -2.15
C ASN A 493 -9.65 4.16 -2.49
N GLU A 494 -10.51 4.08 -1.48
CA GLU A 494 -11.97 4.25 -1.62
C GLU A 494 -12.35 5.60 -2.23
N ALA A 495 -11.61 6.66 -1.91
CA ALA A 495 -11.84 7.98 -2.48
C ALA A 495 -11.67 8.00 -4.00
N LEU A 496 -10.67 7.29 -4.52
CA LEU A 496 -10.47 7.13 -5.95
C LEU A 496 -11.54 6.22 -6.59
N ALA A 497 -11.93 5.13 -5.91
CA ALA A 497 -13.04 4.29 -6.37
C ALA A 497 -14.34 5.11 -6.53
N TYR A 498 -14.69 5.88 -5.49
CA TYR A 498 -15.84 6.77 -5.47
C TYR A 498 -15.75 7.85 -6.56
N ALA A 499 -14.58 8.48 -6.72
CA ALA A 499 -14.40 9.55 -7.70
C ALA A 499 -14.51 9.02 -9.15
N CYS A 500 -13.93 7.85 -9.43
CA CYS A 500 -14.09 7.17 -10.72
C CYS A 500 -15.56 6.83 -10.99
N MET A 501 -16.26 6.22 -10.02
CA MET A 501 -17.67 5.88 -10.17
C MET A 501 -18.53 7.12 -10.41
N SER A 502 -18.30 8.18 -9.64
CA SER A 502 -19.02 9.46 -9.76
C SER A 502 -18.75 10.19 -11.08
N ALA A 503 -17.55 10.02 -11.66
CA ALA A 503 -17.23 10.54 -12.99
C ALA A 503 -17.77 9.66 -14.13
N PHE A 504 -17.90 8.35 -13.91
CA PHE A 504 -18.36 7.38 -14.91
C PHE A 504 -19.86 7.49 -15.16
N ILE A 505 -20.67 7.49 -14.10
CA ILE A 505 -22.15 7.44 -14.19
C ILE A 505 -22.73 8.55 -15.09
N PRO A 506 -22.43 9.85 -14.90
CA PRO A 506 -23.01 10.89 -15.74
C PRO A 506 -22.52 10.84 -17.20
N LYS A 507 -21.38 10.19 -17.48
CA LYS A 507 -20.83 10.07 -18.84
C LYS A 507 -21.44 8.93 -19.65
N TYR A 508 -21.70 7.78 -19.02
CA TYR A 508 -22.08 6.55 -19.72
C TYR A 508 -23.45 6.01 -19.32
N LEU A 509 -24.00 6.47 -18.19
CA LEU A 509 -25.30 6.07 -17.65
C LEU A 509 -26.14 7.32 -17.33
N TYR A 510 -26.16 8.25 -18.27
CA TYR A 510 -26.83 9.54 -18.14
C TYR A 510 -28.30 9.34 -17.76
N ASN A 511 -28.72 9.99 -16.66
CA ASN A 511 -30.09 9.94 -16.10
C ASN A 511 -30.63 8.54 -15.77
N PHE A 512 -29.80 7.49 -15.81
CA PHE A 512 -30.23 6.11 -15.58
C PHE A 512 -30.76 5.89 -14.16
N PHE A 513 -30.18 6.58 -13.18
CA PHE A 513 -30.52 6.43 -11.76
C PHE A 513 -31.53 7.46 -11.24
N LEU A 514 -32.27 8.14 -12.13
CA LEU A 514 -33.38 8.99 -11.71
C LEU A 514 -34.46 8.18 -10.98
N LYS A 515 -35.25 8.86 -10.15
CA LYS A 515 -36.39 8.25 -9.45
C LYS A 515 -37.45 7.72 -10.41
N ASP A 516 -37.70 8.44 -11.50
CA ASP A 516 -38.44 7.95 -12.66
C ASP A 516 -37.49 7.92 -13.86
N ASN A 517 -37.01 6.73 -14.19
CA ASN A 517 -36.10 6.47 -15.29
C ASN A 517 -36.79 5.76 -16.47
N SER A 518 -38.12 5.66 -16.45
CA SER A 518 -38.88 4.85 -17.42
C SER A 518 -38.62 5.30 -18.87
N HIS A 519 -38.66 6.61 -19.12
CA HIS A 519 -38.35 7.19 -20.43
C HIS A 519 -36.90 6.97 -20.86
N VAL A 520 -35.96 7.07 -19.91
CA VAL A 520 -34.53 6.85 -20.17
C VAL A 520 -34.30 5.39 -20.55
N ILE A 521 -34.86 4.44 -19.79
CA ILE A 521 -34.73 3.01 -20.09
C ILE A 521 -35.33 2.69 -21.47
N GLN A 522 -36.49 3.25 -21.81
CA GLN A 522 -37.10 3.07 -23.14
C GLN A 522 -36.19 3.55 -24.27
N GLU A 523 -35.50 4.69 -24.09
CA GLU A 523 -34.53 5.18 -25.07
C GLU A 523 -33.35 4.21 -25.22
N TYR A 524 -32.75 3.76 -24.12
CA TYR A 524 -31.65 2.78 -24.14
C TYR A 524 -32.07 1.47 -24.83
N LEU A 525 -33.27 0.96 -24.51
CA LEU A 525 -33.83 -0.25 -25.10
C LEU A 525 -34.10 -0.10 -26.61
N THR A 526 -34.52 1.10 -27.04
CA THR A 526 -34.71 1.43 -28.45
C THR A 526 -33.39 1.45 -29.20
N VAL A 527 -32.38 2.15 -28.67
CA VAL A 527 -31.03 2.20 -29.25
C VAL A 527 -30.44 0.79 -29.32
N PHE A 528 -30.58 0.00 -28.26
CA PHE A 528 -30.13 -1.39 -28.23
C PHE A 528 -30.78 -2.25 -29.32
N SER A 529 -32.09 -2.12 -29.52
CA SER A 529 -32.82 -2.81 -30.60
C SER A 529 -32.28 -2.43 -31.98
N GLN A 530 -32.04 -1.13 -32.22
CA GLN A 530 -31.44 -0.64 -33.47
C GLN A 530 -30.02 -1.15 -33.68
N MET A 531 -29.20 -1.18 -32.63
CA MET A 531 -27.84 -1.72 -32.69
C MET A 531 -27.83 -3.21 -33.02
N ILE A 532 -28.72 -4.01 -32.42
CA ILE A 532 -28.85 -5.43 -32.78
C ILE A 532 -29.27 -5.54 -34.26
N ALA A 533 -30.27 -4.78 -34.71
CA ALA A 533 -30.70 -4.80 -36.10
C ALA A 533 -29.56 -4.46 -37.08
N PHE A 534 -28.66 -3.57 -36.68
CA PHE A 534 -27.50 -3.18 -37.49
C PHE A 534 -26.37 -4.21 -37.47
N HIS A 535 -26.00 -4.73 -36.30
CA HIS A 535 -24.87 -5.64 -36.13
C HIS A 535 -25.20 -7.12 -36.37
N ASP A 536 -26.43 -7.54 -36.09
CA ASP A 536 -26.93 -8.91 -36.26
C ASP A 536 -28.41 -8.91 -36.70
N PRO A 537 -28.67 -8.67 -38.00
CA PRO A 537 -30.02 -8.62 -38.54
C PRO A 537 -30.81 -9.93 -38.37
N GLU A 538 -30.12 -11.08 -38.37
CA GLU A 538 -30.74 -12.39 -38.23
C GLU A 538 -31.27 -12.60 -36.81
N LEU A 539 -30.47 -12.24 -35.79
CA LEU A 539 -30.93 -12.21 -34.41
C LEU A 539 -32.08 -11.21 -34.21
N SER A 540 -31.99 -10.02 -34.81
CA SER A 540 -33.04 -9.00 -34.73
C SER A 540 -34.38 -9.52 -35.28
N ASN A 541 -34.37 -10.12 -36.47
CA ASN A 541 -35.56 -10.70 -37.08
C ASN A 541 -36.15 -11.81 -36.23
N HIS A 542 -35.30 -12.70 -35.69
CA HIS A 542 -35.77 -13.75 -34.80
C HIS A 542 -36.43 -13.19 -33.52
N LEU A 543 -35.83 -12.18 -32.90
CA LEU A 543 -36.40 -11.52 -31.72
C LEU A 543 -37.76 -10.88 -32.05
N ASN A 544 -37.89 -10.23 -33.21
CA ASN A 544 -39.16 -9.66 -33.67
C ASN A 544 -40.22 -10.74 -33.94
N GLU A 545 -39.84 -11.87 -34.56
CA GLU A 545 -40.75 -13.00 -34.84
C GLU A 545 -41.33 -13.62 -33.57
N ILE A 546 -40.54 -13.72 -32.50
CA ILE A 546 -41.01 -14.24 -31.21
C ILE A 546 -41.74 -13.17 -30.37
N GLY A 547 -41.94 -11.96 -30.90
CA GLY A 547 -42.58 -10.85 -30.21
C GLY A 547 -41.76 -10.29 -29.05
N PHE A 548 -40.43 -10.44 -29.08
CA PHE A 548 -39.55 -9.87 -28.06
C PHE A 548 -39.40 -8.37 -28.31
N ILE A 549 -40.19 -7.59 -27.57
CA ILE A 549 -40.04 -6.14 -27.48
C ILE A 549 -39.25 -5.88 -26.19
N PRO A 550 -38.07 -5.24 -26.25
CA PRO A 550 -37.36 -4.85 -25.05
C PRO A 550 -38.21 -3.80 -24.32
N ASP A 551 -38.86 -4.23 -23.23
CA ASP A 551 -39.72 -3.40 -22.39
C ASP A 551 -39.19 -3.37 -20.94
N VAL A 552 -39.61 -2.35 -20.17
CA VAL A 552 -39.13 -2.01 -18.83
C VAL A 552 -39.43 -3.10 -17.79
N SER A 553 -40.33 -4.05 -18.11
CA SER A 553 -40.69 -5.17 -17.23
C SER A 553 -39.68 -6.35 -17.31
N ALA A 554 -38.66 -6.30 -16.44
CA ALA A 554 -37.56 -7.28 -16.36
C ALA A 554 -37.97 -8.77 -16.14
N GLU A 555 -39.24 -9.07 -15.86
CA GLU A 555 -39.72 -10.46 -15.68
C GLU A 555 -39.82 -11.24 -17.00
N HIS A 556 -39.99 -10.57 -18.14
CA HIS A 556 -40.10 -11.25 -19.44
C HIS A 556 -38.72 -11.57 -20.04
N SER A 557 -37.73 -10.70 -19.89
CA SER A 557 -36.41 -10.86 -20.53
C SER A 557 -35.60 -12.07 -20.02
N TYR A 558 -35.69 -12.41 -18.73
CA TYR A 558 -34.96 -13.55 -18.14
C TYR A 558 -35.56 -14.92 -18.51
N LYS A 559 -36.88 -15.02 -18.66
CA LYS A 559 -37.56 -16.30 -18.98
C LYS A 559 -37.27 -16.78 -20.40
N TYR A 560 -37.13 -15.86 -21.36
CA TYR A 560 -36.98 -16.22 -22.77
C TYR A 560 -35.53 -16.48 -23.20
N CYS A 561 -34.53 -15.76 -22.68
CA CYS A 561 -33.11 -16.09 -22.90
C CYS A 561 -32.76 -17.52 -22.42
N SER A 562 -33.40 -17.98 -21.33
CA SER A 562 -33.28 -19.37 -20.85
C SER A 562 -33.91 -20.40 -21.81
N LYS A 563 -34.98 -20.01 -22.52
CA LYS A 563 -35.70 -20.84 -23.49
C LYS A 563 -34.92 -20.96 -24.82
N TYR A 564 -34.34 -19.86 -25.32
CA TYR A 564 -33.49 -19.86 -26.51
C TYR A 564 -32.24 -20.73 -26.33
N LYS A 565 -31.64 -20.73 -25.12
CA LYS A 565 -30.51 -21.61 -24.79
C LYS A 565 -30.89 -23.09 -24.79
N LYS A 566 -32.12 -23.44 -24.41
CA LYS A 566 -32.64 -24.82 -24.47
C LYS A 566 -32.90 -25.27 -25.90
N GLU A 567 -33.39 -24.39 -26.77
CA GLU A 567 -33.71 -24.73 -28.17
C GLU A 567 -32.46 -24.88 -29.04
N LYS A 568 -31.42 -24.07 -28.84
CA LYS A 568 -30.14 -24.21 -29.59
C LYS A 568 -29.23 -25.34 -29.11
N LEU A 569 -29.34 -25.75 -27.84
CA LEU A 569 -28.54 -26.85 -27.26
C LEU A 569 -29.28 -28.20 -27.24
N GLY A 570 -30.50 -28.27 -27.78
CA GLY A 570 -31.37 -29.45 -27.77
C GLY A 570 -30.97 -30.59 -28.72
N HIS A 571 -29.90 -30.46 -29.49
CA HIS A 571 -29.38 -31.53 -30.36
C HIS A 571 -27.94 -31.91 -30.00
N ARG A 572 -27.77 -32.53 -28.83
CA ARG A 572 -26.72 -33.54 -28.53
C ARG A 572 -27.00 -34.13 -27.15
N GLU A 573 -27.55 -35.34 -27.12
CA GLU A 573 -27.87 -36.06 -25.89
C GLU A 573 -26.63 -36.40 -25.04
N GLY A 574 -26.85 -36.40 -23.72
CA GLY A 574 -26.20 -37.31 -22.79
C GLY A 574 -25.10 -36.75 -21.90
N TYR A 575 -25.41 -35.90 -20.91
CA TYR A 575 -24.50 -35.71 -19.75
C TYR A 575 -25.26 -35.51 -18.43
N ASN A 576 -24.80 -36.27 -17.42
CA ASN A 576 -25.36 -36.48 -16.08
C ASN A 576 -25.71 -35.22 -15.28
N GLU A 577 -26.87 -35.27 -14.62
CA GLU A 577 -27.54 -34.18 -13.90
C GLU A 577 -26.98 -33.84 -12.49
N LYS A 578 -25.68 -34.04 -12.22
CA LYS A 578 -25.13 -33.88 -10.85
C LYS A 578 -24.02 -32.84 -10.61
N ASN A 579 -23.63 -32.03 -11.60
CA ASN A 579 -22.69 -30.91 -11.37
C ASN A 579 -23.22 -29.61 -11.99
N LYS A 580 -23.88 -28.77 -11.19
CA LYS A 580 -24.22 -27.39 -11.56
C LYS A 580 -23.08 -26.45 -11.15
N THR A 581 -22.03 -26.35 -11.95
CA THR A 581 -21.25 -25.11 -12.06
C THR A 581 -21.97 -24.21 -13.06
N ARG A 582 -22.46 -23.05 -12.61
CA ARG A 582 -23.04 -22.02 -13.48
C ARG A 582 -21.92 -21.41 -14.33
N PRO A 583 -21.95 -21.46 -15.67
CA PRO A 583 -21.02 -20.67 -16.47
C PRO A 583 -21.41 -19.20 -16.36
N SER A 584 -20.50 -18.37 -15.84
CA SER A 584 -20.58 -16.92 -15.82
C SER A 584 -20.48 -16.38 -17.24
N LEU A 585 -21.61 -15.96 -17.82
CA LEU A 585 -21.66 -15.24 -19.10
C LEU A 585 -21.64 -13.71 -18.91
N TRP A 586 -21.33 -13.25 -17.71
CA TRP A 586 -21.13 -11.85 -17.36
C TRP A 586 -19.85 -11.73 -16.53
N GLY A 587 -18.72 -11.96 -17.20
CA GLY A 587 -17.40 -11.48 -16.76
C GLY A 587 -17.16 -10.05 -17.23
N PRO A 588 -15.97 -9.46 -16.99
CA PRO A 588 -15.67 -8.03 -17.17
C PRO A 588 -15.55 -7.58 -18.66
N THR A 589 -16.31 -8.20 -19.56
CA THR A 589 -16.27 -7.95 -21.00
C THR A 589 -17.15 -6.78 -21.43
N PHE A 590 -18.01 -6.25 -20.55
CA PHE A 590 -18.91 -5.12 -20.87
C PHE A 590 -18.27 -3.72 -20.82
N ILE A 591 -16.95 -3.63 -20.61
CA ILE A 591 -16.22 -2.36 -20.65
C ILE A 591 -15.55 -2.12 -22.04
N TYR A 592 -15.63 -3.08 -22.97
CA TYR A 592 -14.93 -3.01 -24.27
C TYR A 592 -15.83 -2.76 -25.49
N CYS A 593 -16.91 -1.99 -25.34
CA CYS A 593 -17.65 -1.45 -26.48
C CYS A 593 -17.94 0.05 -26.28
N ASN A 594 -16.92 0.86 -26.51
CA ASN A 594 -16.96 2.13 -27.25
C ASN A 594 -15.54 2.66 -27.48
#